data_AF-A0A8T4L7M6-F1
#
_entry.id   AF-A0A8T4L7M6-F1
#
_cell.length_a   1.000
_cell.length_b   1.000
_cell.length_c   1.000
_cell.angle_alpha   90.00
_cell.angle_beta   90.00
_cell.angle_gamma   90.00
#
_symmetry.space_group_name_H-M   'P 1'
#
loop_
_entity.id
_entity.type
_entity.pdbx_description
1 polymer ?
#
loop_
_entity_poly.entity_id
_entity_poly.type
_entity_poly.pdbx_seq_one_letter_code
_entity_poly.pdbx_strand_id
1 'polypeptide(L)'
;MTLLGLQPGLELLAIGAILTIALNIVNKKLVDQKRLKRIQNDIKEFQKEHMQAVKGQDEAKKKKLEERQPEINKLISESMSMSMRPLMYTAIPMLAIFGYLHSIYNNDATVIVLPLLGDINWFWWYFYTSMLTSIILLTVEKFTKKGEKNDKGNAQK
;
A
#
# COMPACT_ATOMS: atom_id res chain seq x y z
N MET A 1 29.76 27.63 5.68
CA MET A 1 30.81 26.61 5.80
C MET A 1 30.28 25.32 5.19
N THR A 2 30.78 24.94 4.01
CA THR A 2 30.56 23.60 3.45
C THR A 2 31.51 22.63 4.14
N LEU A 3 31.04 21.43 4.49
CA LEU A 3 31.80 20.48 5.29
C LEU A 3 33.06 19.95 4.57
N LEU A 4 33.11 20.03 3.23
CA LEU A 4 34.17 19.42 2.39
C LEU A 4 34.64 20.27 1.20
N GLY A 5 34.19 21.53 1.05
CA GLY A 5 34.67 22.42 -0.03
C GLY A 5 34.18 22.09 -1.44
N LEU A 6 33.16 21.23 -1.59
CA LEU A 6 32.51 20.93 -2.87
C LEU A 6 31.26 21.77 -3.10
N GLN A 7 30.82 21.89 -4.35
CA GLN A 7 29.53 22.54 -4.68
C GLN A 7 28.40 21.82 -3.92
N PRO A 8 27.56 22.55 -3.15
CA PRO A 8 26.53 21.95 -2.29
C PRO A 8 25.51 21.08 -3.05
N GLY A 9 25.38 21.28 -4.36
CA GLY A 9 24.58 20.42 -5.24
C GLY A 9 25.15 19.01 -5.42
N LEU A 10 26.47 18.85 -5.52
CA LEU A 10 27.10 17.53 -5.75
C LEU A 10 27.08 16.66 -4.48
N GLU A 11 27.24 17.27 -3.31
CA GLU A 11 27.15 16.59 -2.01
C GLU A 11 25.73 16.06 -1.77
N LEU A 12 24.70 16.90 -2.02
CA LEU A 12 23.30 16.47 -1.96
C LEU A 12 22.99 15.36 -2.96
N LEU A 13 23.56 15.42 -4.17
CA LEU A 13 23.34 14.43 -5.22
C LEU A 13 23.97 13.09 -4.85
N ALA A 14 25.21 13.09 -4.34
CA ALA A 14 25.88 11.88 -3.87
C ALA A 14 25.14 11.23 -2.69
N ILE A 15 24.74 12.03 -1.69
CA ILE A 15 23.99 11.54 -0.53
C ILE A 15 22.61 11.03 -0.96
N GLY A 16 21.89 11.77 -1.82
CA GLY A 16 20.58 11.38 -2.35
C GLY A 16 20.63 10.11 -3.19
N ALA A 17 21.68 9.93 -4.00
CA ALA A 17 21.91 8.72 -4.78
C ALA A 17 22.13 7.50 -3.86
N ILE A 18 22.99 7.64 -2.84
CA ILE A 18 23.24 6.57 -1.86
C ILE A 18 21.96 6.24 -1.08
N LEU A 19 21.20 7.25 -0.64
CA LEU A 19 19.95 7.06 0.09
C LEU A 19 18.90 6.33 -0.76
N THR A 20 18.77 6.72 -2.03
CA THR A 20 17.81 6.11 -2.98
C THR A 20 18.17 4.65 -3.25
N ILE A 21 19.46 4.36 -3.44
CA ILE A 21 19.96 2.98 -3.62
C ILE A 21 19.71 2.17 -2.34
N ALA A 22 20.01 2.71 -1.16
CA ALA A 22 19.76 2.04 0.12
C ALA A 22 18.27 1.76 0.34
N LEU A 23 17.40 2.73 0.09
CA LEU A 23 15.93 2.58 0.17
C LEU A 23 15.42 1.52 -0.81
N ASN A 24 15.93 1.50 -2.05
CA ASN A 24 15.53 0.49 -3.03
C ASN A 24 15.99 -0.92 -2.63
N ILE A 25 17.19 -1.07 -2.09
CA ILE A 25 17.70 -2.35 -1.61
C ILE A 25 16.87 -2.83 -0.41
N VAL A 26 16.58 -1.93 0.54
CA VAL A 26 15.75 -2.21 1.72
C VAL A 26 14.35 -2.62 1.29
N ASN A 27 13.68 -1.87 0.42
CA ASN A 27 12.36 -2.22 -0.11
C ASN A 27 12.36 -3.57 -0.85
N LYS A 28 13.41 -3.85 -1.64
CA LYS A 28 13.54 -5.11 -2.38
C LYS A 28 13.86 -6.31 -1.48
N LYS A 29 14.57 -6.11 -0.36
CA LYS A 29 14.83 -7.17 0.65
C LYS A 29 13.67 -7.37 1.62
N LEU A 30 12.93 -6.32 1.94
CA LEU A 30 11.79 -6.37 2.87
C LEU A 30 10.62 -7.15 2.28
N VAL A 31 10.46 -7.13 0.95
CA VAL A 31 9.38 -7.82 0.25
C VAL A 31 9.95 -8.91 -0.65
N ASP A 32 9.94 -10.16 -0.17
CA ASP A 32 10.21 -11.31 -1.04
C ASP A 32 8.98 -11.54 -1.95
N GLN A 33 9.06 -10.97 -3.15
CA GLN A 33 8.02 -11.09 -4.16
C GLN A 33 7.78 -12.54 -4.61
N LYS A 34 8.78 -13.42 -4.53
CA LYS A 34 8.60 -14.85 -4.87
C LYS A 34 7.82 -15.56 -3.78
N ARG A 35 8.13 -15.30 -2.51
CA ARG A 35 7.39 -15.84 -1.36
C ARG A 35 5.95 -15.33 -1.33
N LEU A 36 5.74 -14.03 -1.53
CA LEU A 36 4.40 -13.42 -1.57
C LEU A 36 3.53 -14.02 -2.68
N LYS A 37 4.08 -14.24 -3.89
CA LYS A 37 3.35 -14.89 -4.99
C LYS A 37 2.95 -16.33 -4.66
N ARG A 38 3.83 -17.11 -4.03
CA ARG A 38 3.51 -18.48 -3.60
C ARG A 38 2.37 -18.50 -2.58
N ILE A 39 2.49 -17.70 -1.52
CA ILE A 39 1.45 -17.58 -0.48
C ILE A 39 0.10 -17.18 -1.09
N GLN A 40 0.08 -16.22 -2.02
CA GLN A 40 -1.16 -15.83 -2.69
C GLN A 40 -1.78 -16.95 -3.53
N ASN A 41 -0.96 -17.79 -4.16
CA ASN A 41 -1.45 -18.94 -4.92
C ASN A 41 -2.05 -20.00 -3.98
N ASP A 42 -1.36 -20.33 -2.89
CA ASP A 42 -1.82 -21.31 -1.90
C ASP A 42 -3.16 -20.88 -1.27
N ILE A 43 -3.29 -19.59 -0.92
CA ILE A 43 -4.55 -19.02 -0.41
C ILE A 43 -5.67 -19.12 -1.46
N LYS A 44 -5.39 -18.84 -2.74
CA LYS A 44 -6.39 -18.90 -3.82
C LYS A 44 -6.84 -20.34 -4.09
N GLU A 45 -5.91 -21.28 -4.09
CA GLU A 45 -6.21 -22.70 -4.29
C GLU A 45 -7.11 -23.20 -3.14
N PHE A 46 -6.75 -22.89 -1.89
CA PHE A 46 -7.58 -23.22 -0.74
C PHE A 46 -8.98 -22.58 -0.81
N GLN A 47 -9.09 -21.30 -1.18
CA GLN A 47 -10.38 -20.64 -1.34
C GLN A 47 -11.25 -21.30 -2.41
N LYS A 48 -10.64 -21.77 -3.50
CA LYS A 48 -11.33 -22.46 -4.58
C LYS A 48 -11.83 -23.84 -4.11
N GLU A 49 -10.99 -24.62 -3.44
CA GLU A 49 -11.36 -25.91 -2.87
C GLU A 49 -12.47 -25.76 -1.82
N HIS A 50 -12.32 -24.79 -0.92
CA HIS A 50 -13.33 -24.46 0.08
C HIS A 50 -14.68 -24.11 -0.56
N MET A 51 -14.68 -23.23 -1.57
CA MET A 51 -15.91 -22.88 -2.28
C MET A 51 -16.55 -24.09 -2.99
N GLN A 52 -15.75 -24.99 -3.55
CA GLN A 52 -16.24 -26.21 -4.19
C GLN A 52 -16.81 -27.20 -3.16
N ALA A 53 -16.17 -27.37 -2.01
CA ALA A 53 -16.64 -28.24 -0.93
C ALA A 53 -17.94 -27.72 -0.28
N VAL A 54 -18.07 -26.40 -0.14
CA VAL A 54 -19.31 -25.77 0.33
C VAL A 54 -20.45 -25.97 -0.67
N LYS A 55 -20.21 -25.75 -1.97
CA LYS A 55 -21.20 -25.94 -3.03
C LYS A 55 -21.60 -27.41 -3.22
N GLY A 56 -20.65 -28.34 -3.06
CA GLY A 56 -20.88 -29.78 -3.24
C GLY A 56 -21.48 -30.48 -2.02
N GLN A 57 -21.71 -29.78 -0.90
CA GLN A 57 -22.20 -30.34 0.37
C GLN A 57 -21.40 -31.56 0.89
N ASP A 58 -20.14 -31.68 0.50
CA ASP A 58 -19.29 -32.84 0.81
C ASP A 58 -18.66 -32.66 2.21
N GLU A 59 -19.30 -33.22 3.24
CA GLU A 59 -18.87 -33.09 4.64
C GLU A 59 -17.46 -33.64 4.90
N ALA A 60 -17.07 -34.71 4.20
CA ALA A 60 -15.74 -35.30 4.34
C ALA A 60 -14.65 -34.35 3.82
N LYS A 61 -14.92 -33.63 2.72
CA LYS A 61 -14.00 -32.60 2.20
C LYS A 61 -13.97 -31.35 3.08
N LYS A 62 -15.12 -30.93 3.62
CA LYS A 62 -15.18 -29.79 4.55
C LYS A 62 -14.29 -30.01 5.77
N LYS A 63 -14.39 -31.17 6.42
CA LYS A 63 -13.58 -31.49 7.60
C LYS A 63 -12.07 -31.47 7.31
N LYS A 64 -11.63 -32.00 6.16
CA LYS A 64 -10.23 -31.93 5.72
C LYS A 64 -9.76 -30.50 5.43
N LEU A 65 -10.63 -29.64 4.91
CA LEU A 65 -10.33 -28.23 4.66
C LEU A 65 -10.26 -27.42 5.96
N GLU A 66 -11.11 -27.73 6.94
CA GLU A 66 -11.06 -27.12 8.28
C GLU A 66 -9.72 -27.43 8.99
N GLU A 67 -9.19 -28.65 8.83
CA GLU A 67 -7.85 -29.00 9.35
C GLU A 67 -6.72 -28.18 8.73
N ARG A 68 -6.87 -27.75 7.46
CA ARG A 68 -5.90 -26.88 6.76
C ARG A 68 -6.10 -25.39 7.02
N GLN A 69 -7.28 -24.97 7.49
CA GLN A 69 -7.60 -23.59 7.82
C GLN A 69 -6.54 -22.89 8.70
N PRO A 70 -6.02 -23.48 9.81
CA PRO A 70 -5.00 -22.83 10.63
C PRO A 70 -3.68 -22.61 9.88
N GLU A 71 -3.29 -23.50 8.96
CA GLU A 71 -2.10 -23.33 8.12
C GLU A 71 -2.29 -22.14 7.16
N ILE A 72 -3.44 -22.07 6.50
CA ILE A 72 -3.80 -20.96 5.60
C ILE A 72 -3.88 -19.63 6.36
N ASN A 73 -4.44 -19.63 7.57
CA ASN A 73 -4.49 -18.43 8.41
C ASN A 73 -3.08 -17.90 8.73
N LYS A 74 -2.11 -18.79 8.97
CA LYS A 74 -0.70 -18.39 9.12
C LYS A 74 -0.15 -17.78 7.84
N LEU A 75 -0.44 -18.35 6.67
CA LEU A 75 -0.03 -17.79 5.38
C LEU A 75 -0.65 -16.41 5.11
N ILE A 76 -1.93 -16.21 5.46
CA ILE A 76 -2.60 -14.90 5.38
C ILE A 76 -1.89 -13.88 6.28
N SER A 77 -1.59 -14.27 7.53
CA SER A 77 -0.84 -13.41 8.45
C SER A 77 0.57 -13.10 7.95
N GLU A 78 1.28 -14.09 7.38
CA GLU A 78 2.60 -13.90 6.78
C GLU A 78 2.53 -12.89 5.63
N SER A 79 1.56 -13.05 4.72
CA SER A 79 1.28 -12.12 3.61
C SER A 79 1.01 -10.69 4.07
N MET A 80 0.18 -10.53 5.12
CA MET A 80 -0.12 -9.24 5.71
C MET A 80 1.15 -8.63 6.33
N SER A 81 1.93 -9.40 7.08
CA SER A 81 3.16 -8.91 7.71
C SER A 81 4.21 -8.45 6.68
N MET A 82 4.35 -9.16 5.56
CA MET A 82 5.25 -8.77 4.47
C MET A 82 4.84 -7.45 3.83
N SER A 83 3.54 -7.18 3.77
CA SER A 83 2.99 -5.95 3.20
C SER A 83 2.99 -4.78 4.21
N MET A 84 2.91 -5.09 5.52
CA MET A 84 2.93 -4.08 6.58
C MET A 84 4.33 -3.59 6.94
N ARG A 85 5.38 -4.40 6.77
CA ARG A 85 6.77 -3.98 7.04
C ARG A 85 7.17 -2.72 6.26
N PRO A 86 6.94 -2.62 4.93
CA PRO A 86 7.17 -1.39 4.18
C PRO A 86 6.34 -0.21 4.69
N LEU A 87 5.07 -0.45 5.03
CA LEU A 87 4.16 0.59 5.51
C LEU A 87 4.63 1.16 6.84
N MET A 88 5.06 0.34 7.80
CA MET A 88 5.57 0.83 9.08
C MET A 88 6.85 1.64 8.89
N TYR A 89 7.74 1.19 7.99
CA TYR A 89 8.98 1.89 7.71
C TYR A 89 8.75 3.28 7.08
N THR A 90 7.70 3.46 6.28
CA THR A 90 7.34 4.77 5.72
C THR A 90 6.46 5.59 6.66
N ALA A 91 5.59 4.95 7.45
CA ALA A 91 4.68 5.62 8.36
C ALA A 91 5.39 6.19 9.60
N ILE A 92 6.39 5.51 10.16
CA ILE A 92 7.12 6.00 11.34
C ILE A 92 7.76 7.39 11.10
N PRO A 93 8.58 7.60 10.06
CA PRO A 93 9.16 8.92 9.79
C PRO A 93 8.09 9.96 9.38
N MET A 94 7.04 9.54 8.65
CA MET A 94 5.91 10.40 8.34
C MET A 94 5.23 10.90 9.63
N LEU A 95 4.89 10.00 10.55
CA LEU A 95 4.25 10.32 11.82
C LEU A 95 5.15 11.17 12.73
N ALA A 96 6.46 10.95 12.72
CA ALA A 96 7.40 11.80 13.45
C ALA A 96 7.38 13.25 12.94
N ILE A 97 7.34 13.44 11.62
CA ILE A 97 7.22 14.77 11.00
C ILE A 97 5.86 15.40 11.36
N PHE A 98 4.78 14.64 11.26
CA PHE A 98 3.44 15.11 11.64
C PHE A 98 3.34 15.51 13.12
N GLY A 99 3.94 14.71 14.02
CA GLY A 99 3.98 15.02 15.45
C GLY A 99 4.80 16.27 15.76
N TYR A 100 5.93 16.45 15.07
CA TYR A 100 6.73 17.67 15.17
C TYR A 100 5.98 18.90 14.63
N LEU A 101 5.29 18.77 13.50
CA LEU A 101 4.46 19.83 12.93
C LEU A 101 3.32 20.20 13.89
N HIS A 102 2.64 19.20 14.45
CA HIS A 102 1.60 19.40 15.45
C HIS A 102 2.11 20.16 16.69
N SER A 103 3.32 19.85 17.15
CA SER A 103 3.96 20.54 18.28
C SER A 103 4.34 21.99 17.98
N ILE A 104 4.53 22.37 16.71
CA ILE A 104 4.86 23.76 16.32
C ILE A 104 3.59 24.58 16.13
N TYR A 105 2.53 24.00 15.55
CA TYR A 105 1.25 24.67 15.28
C TYR A 105 0.29 24.67 16.50
N ASN A 106 0.83 24.83 17.71
CA ASN A 106 0.04 24.89 18.93
C ASN A 106 -0.97 26.06 18.90
N ASN A 107 -2.25 25.71 18.99
CA ASN A 107 -3.48 26.51 19.22
C ASN A 107 -4.40 26.88 18.04
N ASP A 108 -4.04 26.62 16.78
CA ASP A 108 -4.99 26.79 15.67
C ASP A 108 -5.08 25.51 14.83
N ALA A 109 -5.69 24.48 15.40
CA ALA A 109 -6.07 23.26 14.67
C ALA A 109 -7.31 23.49 13.77
N THR A 110 -7.50 24.70 13.26
CA THR A 110 -8.68 25.13 12.50
C THR A 110 -8.20 25.77 11.21
N VAL A 111 -7.94 24.94 10.20
CA VAL A 111 -7.39 25.45 8.94
C VAL A 111 -8.47 26.00 8.01
N ILE A 112 -9.75 25.60 8.12
CA ILE A 112 -10.86 26.17 7.30
C ILE A 112 -12.22 26.03 8.02
N VAL A 113 -12.94 27.14 8.22
CA VAL A 113 -14.34 27.15 8.70
C VAL A 113 -15.28 27.00 7.50
N LEU A 114 -15.87 25.82 7.32
CA LEU A 114 -16.95 25.59 6.36
C LEU A 114 -18.30 25.80 7.06
N PRO A 115 -19.18 26.70 6.55
CA PRO A 115 -20.37 27.19 7.26
C PRO A 115 -21.48 26.16 7.54
N LEU A 116 -21.31 24.88 7.16
CA LEU A 116 -22.34 23.84 7.32
C LEU A 116 -21.88 22.58 8.11
N LEU A 117 -20.59 22.40 8.39
CA LEU A 117 -20.07 21.12 8.91
C LEU A 117 -19.23 21.19 10.20
N GLY A 118 -18.98 22.39 10.76
CA GLY A 118 -18.21 22.55 12.00
C GLY A 118 -16.74 22.11 11.88
N ASP A 119 -16.05 22.01 13.02
CA ASP A 119 -14.60 21.76 13.11
C ASP A 119 -14.21 20.39 12.57
N ILE A 120 -13.81 20.34 11.29
CA ILE A 120 -13.30 19.13 10.67
C ILE A 120 -11.86 18.91 11.17
N ASN A 121 -11.70 17.95 12.08
CA ASN A 121 -10.38 17.49 12.54
C ASN A 121 -9.50 17.10 11.34
N TRP A 122 -8.20 17.41 11.39
CA TRP A 122 -7.23 17.11 10.32
C TRP A 122 -7.32 15.66 9.80
N PHE A 123 -7.69 14.72 10.66
CA PHE A 123 -7.98 13.34 10.33
C PHE A 123 -9.04 13.19 9.21
N TRP A 124 -10.16 13.89 9.34
CA TRP A 124 -11.25 13.85 8.37
C TRP A 124 -10.85 14.54 7.06
N TRP A 125 -10.07 15.61 7.11
CA TRP A 125 -9.54 16.26 5.89
C TRP A 125 -8.65 15.31 5.07
N TYR A 126 -7.71 14.62 5.73
CA TYR A 126 -6.87 13.63 5.04
C TYR A 126 -7.66 12.41 4.58
N PHE A 127 -8.68 11.98 5.32
CA PHE A 127 -9.56 10.89 4.92
C PHE A 127 -10.33 11.22 3.63
N TYR A 128 -10.95 12.41 3.53
CA TYR A 128 -11.69 12.80 2.33
C TYR A 128 -10.79 13.07 1.12
N THR A 129 -9.65 13.74 1.31
CA THR A 129 -8.70 14.02 0.23
C THR A 129 -8.04 12.73 -0.30
N SER A 130 -7.74 11.77 0.56
CA SER A 130 -7.17 10.47 0.16
C SER A 130 -8.19 9.58 -0.56
N MET A 131 -9.45 9.56 -0.12
CA MET A 131 -10.53 8.86 -0.85
C MET A 131 -10.74 9.47 -2.24
N LEU A 132 -10.78 10.80 -2.35
CA LEU A 132 -10.94 11.48 -3.64
C LEU A 132 -9.77 11.20 -4.59
N THR A 133 -8.54 11.27 -4.08
CA THR A 133 -7.34 11.00 -4.87
C THR A 133 -7.30 9.53 -5.32
N SER A 134 -7.71 8.60 -4.46
CA SER A 134 -7.79 7.17 -4.80
C SER A 134 -8.85 6.90 -5.88
N ILE A 135 -10.01 7.55 -5.82
CA ILE A 135 -11.05 7.41 -6.85
C ILE A 135 -10.56 7.94 -8.20
N ILE A 136 -9.85 9.07 -8.20
CA ILE A 136 -9.32 9.68 -9.43
C ILE A 136 -8.26 8.78 -10.07
N LEU A 137 -7.32 8.23 -9.28
CA LEU A 137 -6.29 7.31 -9.80
C LEU A 137 -6.90 6.02 -10.37
N LEU A 138 -7.86 5.42 -9.66
CA LEU A 138 -8.57 4.22 -10.14
C LEU A 138 -9.41 4.50 -11.39
N THR A 139 -9.86 5.74 -11.57
CA THR A 139 -10.60 6.18 -12.75
C THR A 139 -9.67 6.40 -13.94
N VAL A 140 -8.55 7.10 -13.73
CA VAL A 140 -7.53 7.34 -14.77
C VAL A 140 -6.97 6.02 -15.30
N GLU A 141 -6.60 5.06 -14.45
CA GLU A 141 -6.10 3.76 -14.90
C GLU A 141 -7.11 2.97 -15.73
N LYS A 142 -8.41 3.07 -15.39
CA LYS A 142 -9.48 2.43 -16.17
C LYS A 142 -9.63 3.09 -17.54
N PHE A 143 -9.48 4.42 -17.64
CA PHE A 143 -9.53 5.12 -18.92
C PHE A 143 -8.31 4.81 -19.80
N THR A 144 -7.11 4.77 -19.25
CA THR A 144 -5.89 4.40 -20.00
C THR A 144 -5.98 2.96 -20.53
N LYS A 145 -6.43 1.99 -19.72
CA LYS A 145 -6.61 0.60 -20.15
C LYS A 145 -7.75 0.40 -21.15
N LYS A 146 -8.79 1.23 -21.11
CA LYS A 146 -9.92 1.18 -22.04
C LYS A 146 -9.56 1.76 -23.41
N GLY A 147 -8.72 2.80 -23.46
CA GLY A 147 -8.18 3.36 -24.71
C GLY A 147 -7.30 2.37 -25.46
N GLU A 148 -6.40 1.68 -24.76
CA GLU A 148 -5.46 0.71 -25.36
C GLU A 148 -6.15 -0.54 -25.95
N LYS A 149 -7.33 -0.90 -25.43
CA LYS A 149 -8.12 -2.05 -25.91
C LYS A 149 -8.96 -1.71 -27.14
N ASN A 150 -9.39 -0.45 -27.28
CA ASN A 150 -10.19 0.01 -28.42
C ASN A 150 -9.33 0.19 -29.68
N ASP A 151 -8.08 0.62 -29.52
CA ASP A 151 -7.15 0.82 -30.64
C ASP A 151 -6.72 -0.52 -31.28
N LYS A 152 -6.46 -1.54 -30.44
CA LYS A 152 -6.15 -2.91 -30.90
C LYS A 152 -7.34 -3.62 -31.57
N GLY A 153 -8.57 -3.25 -31.24
CA GLY A 153 -9.78 -3.79 -31.87
C GLY A 153 -10.14 -3.13 -33.21
N ASN A 154 -9.66 -1.90 -33.44
CA ASN A 154 -9.89 -1.16 -34.68
C ASN A 154 -8.78 -1.37 -35.73
N ALA A 155 -7.61 -1.86 -35.31
CA ALA A 155 -6.51 -2.25 -36.21
C ALA A 155 -6.64 -3.68 -36.79
N GLN A 156 -7.64 -4.46 -36.37
CA GLN A 156 -7.95 -5.80 -36.87
C GLN A 156 -9.27 -5.89 -37.67
N LYS A 157 -9.90 -4.75 -37.97
CA LYS A 157 -10.99 -4.62 -38.94
C LYS A 157 -10.51 -3.88 -40.17
#